data_AF-A0A4U9D6W0-F1
#
_entry.id   AF-A0A4U9D6W0-F1
#
_cell.length_a   1.000
_cell.length_b   1.000
_cell.length_c   1.000
_cell.angle_alpha   90.00
_cell.angle_beta   90.00
_cell.angle_gamma   90.00
#
_symmetry.space_group_name_H-M   'P 1'
#
loop_
_entity.id
_entity.type
_entity.pdbx_description
1 polymer ?
#
loop_
_entity_poly.entity_id
_entity_poly.type
_entity_poly.pdbx_seq_one_letter_code
_entity_poly.pdbx_strand_id
1 'polypeptide(L)'
;MNANLAVIADNLDYLLWGRLAEGIPGGVALTLMMAVGAAALALPGGILLAGAAWRYGGTVRRLLFLWAEIIRGIPLIFVIFWLWYLLPMLTGSDLPGAVTVTLALAWFTAASVMHSVLAGLQSLPAGQYEAARTQGFSRRTGAAPDPAAAGAAQRTAFAGGDFLSAC
;
A
#
# COMPACT_ATOMS: atom_id res chain seq x y z
N MET A 1 27.56 -3.54 -35.78
CA MET A 1 26.55 -3.73 -34.72
C MET A 1 26.22 -2.46 -33.92
N ASN A 2 26.80 -1.28 -34.21
CA ASN A 2 26.56 -0.04 -33.45
C ASN A 2 25.34 0.77 -33.90
N ALA A 3 24.72 0.43 -35.04
CA ALA A 3 23.61 1.19 -35.60
C ALA A 3 22.34 1.15 -34.73
N ASN A 4 22.06 0.03 -34.04
CA ASN A 4 20.87 -0.07 -33.19
C ASN A 4 20.97 0.77 -31.90
N LEU A 5 22.16 0.90 -31.32
CA LEU A 5 22.38 1.71 -30.11
C LEU A 5 22.33 3.21 -30.41
N ALA A 6 22.81 3.63 -31.58
CA ALA A 6 22.71 5.02 -32.02
C ALA A 6 21.24 5.47 -32.13
N VAL A 7 20.36 4.65 -32.72
CA VAL A 7 18.92 4.97 -32.80
C VAL A 7 18.29 5.18 -31.43
N ILE A 8 18.67 4.37 -30.44
CA ILE A 8 18.16 4.51 -29.06
C ILE A 8 18.69 5.80 -28.43
N ALA A 9 19.99 6.10 -28.60
CA ALA A 9 20.60 7.31 -28.07
C ALA A 9 20.01 8.59 -28.69
N ASP A 10 19.77 8.58 -29.99
CA ASP A 10 19.21 9.72 -30.74
C ASP A 10 17.73 9.95 -30.42
N ASN A 11 16.99 8.92 -30.02
CA ASN A 11 15.58 9.01 -29.62
C ASN A 11 15.38 8.99 -28.10
N LEU A 12 16.46 9.05 -27.31
CA LEU A 12 16.41 8.86 -25.87
C LEU A 12 15.51 9.90 -25.21
N ASP A 13 15.63 11.16 -25.60
CA ASP A 13 14.80 12.25 -25.05
C ASP A 13 13.31 12.03 -25.31
N TYR A 14 12.95 11.50 -26.49
CA TYR A 14 11.57 11.17 -26.81
C TYR A 14 11.06 9.95 -26.01
N LEU A 15 11.90 8.94 -25.78
CA LEU A 15 11.55 7.78 -24.96
C LEU A 15 11.38 8.14 -23.47
N LEU A 16 12.22 9.05 -22.96
CA LEU A 16 12.19 9.47 -21.56
C LEU A 16 11.04 10.46 -21.32
N TRP A 17 11.07 11.59 -22.02
CA TRP A 17 10.21 12.74 -21.77
C TRP A 17 9.07 12.85 -22.77
N GLY A 18 9.25 12.40 -24.00
CA GLY A 18 8.24 12.52 -25.05
C GLY A 18 7.92 13.99 -25.37
N ARG A 19 6.75 14.25 -25.95
CA ARG A 19 6.31 15.61 -26.28
C ARG A 19 5.43 16.15 -25.15
N LEU A 20 6.05 16.39 -24.00
CA LEU A 20 5.38 16.97 -22.82
C LEU A 20 4.70 18.30 -23.13
N ALA A 21 5.31 19.13 -23.99
CA ALA A 21 4.75 20.41 -24.41
C ALA A 21 3.41 20.27 -25.19
N GLU A 22 3.17 19.12 -25.81
CA GLU A 22 1.95 18.79 -26.54
C GLU A 22 0.98 17.94 -25.71
N GLY A 23 1.30 17.68 -24.44
CA GLY A 23 0.49 16.85 -23.53
C GLY A 23 0.64 15.34 -23.71
N ILE A 24 1.65 14.87 -24.47
CA ILE A 24 1.92 13.44 -24.68
C ILE A 24 3.21 13.07 -23.93
N PRO A 25 3.13 12.60 -22.67
CA PRO A 25 4.30 12.21 -21.90
C PRO A 25 4.98 10.97 -22.51
N GLY A 26 6.31 10.98 -22.53
CA GLY A 26 7.14 9.84 -22.90
C GLY A 26 7.01 8.70 -21.89
N GLY A 27 7.66 7.56 -22.18
CA GLY A 27 7.49 6.34 -21.40
C GLY A 27 7.90 6.47 -19.93
N VAL A 28 9.06 7.07 -19.66
CA VAL A 28 9.54 7.28 -18.28
C VAL A 28 8.70 8.32 -17.55
N ALA A 29 8.40 9.45 -18.20
CA ALA A 29 7.54 10.49 -17.66
C ALA A 29 6.16 9.95 -17.25
N LEU A 30 5.51 9.20 -18.14
CA LEU A 30 4.20 8.62 -17.90
C LEU A 30 4.23 7.63 -16.73
N THR A 31 5.24 6.77 -16.67
CA THR A 31 5.41 5.79 -15.59
C THR A 31 5.59 6.50 -14.24
N LEU A 32 6.40 7.56 -14.18
CA LEU A 32 6.59 8.36 -12.98
C LEU A 32 5.30 9.07 -12.53
N MET A 33 4.56 9.66 -13.47
CA MET A 33 3.27 10.30 -13.17
C MET A 33 2.28 9.30 -12.55
N MET A 34 2.18 8.11 -13.13
CA MET A 34 1.30 7.05 -12.64
C MET A 34 1.76 6.51 -11.28
N ALA A 35 3.07 6.32 -11.08
CA ALA A 35 3.63 5.86 -9.81
C ALA A 35 3.39 6.88 -8.68
N VAL A 36 3.64 8.16 -8.94
CA VAL A 36 3.40 9.24 -7.97
C VAL A 36 1.90 9.38 -7.68
N GLY A 37 1.05 9.36 -8.71
CA GLY A 37 -0.40 9.38 -8.54
C GLY A 37 -0.92 8.20 -7.71
N ALA A 38 -0.40 7.00 -7.97
CA ALA A 38 -0.77 5.80 -7.23
C ALA A 38 -0.32 5.88 -5.77
N ALA A 39 0.91 6.34 -5.51
CA ALA A 39 1.42 6.54 -4.16
C ALA A 39 0.62 7.60 -3.38
N ALA A 40 0.26 8.72 -4.03
CA ALA A 40 -0.52 9.78 -3.43
C ALA A 40 -1.93 9.32 -2.98
N LEU A 41 -2.51 8.33 -3.66
CA LEU A 41 -3.79 7.71 -3.28
C LEU A 41 -3.62 6.54 -2.31
N ALA A 42 -2.62 5.69 -2.55
CA ALA A 42 -2.37 4.49 -1.76
C ALA A 42 -1.92 4.79 -0.33
N LEU A 43 -1.12 5.84 -0.12
CA LEU A 43 -0.62 6.20 1.20
C LEU A 43 -1.76 6.60 2.15
N PRO A 44 -2.60 7.60 1.84
CA PRO A 44 -3.77 7.92 2.66
C PRO A 44 -4.70 6.72 2.80
N GLY A 45 -5.01 6.02 1.71
CA GLY A 45 -5.91 4.86 1.74
C GLY A 45 -5.42 3.75 2.67
N GLY A 46 -4.16 3.36 2.53
CA GLY A 46 -3.54 2.33 3.36
C GLY A 46 -3.38 2.75 4.83
N ILE A 47 -3.07 4.02 5.10
CA ILE A 47 -3.00 4.57 6.47
C ILE A 47 -4.39 4.55 7.12
N LEU A 48 -5.44 4.92 6.40
CA LEU A 48 -6.83 4.86 6.90
C LEU A 48 -7.25 3.42 7.20
N LEU A 49 -6.93 2.47 6.32
CA LEU A 49 -7.19 1.05 6.54
C LEU A 49 -6.41 0.50 7.74
N ALA A 50 -5.13 0.86 7.89
CA ALA A 50 -4.33 0.51 9.06
C ALA A 50 -4.92 1.11 10.35
N GLY A 51 -5.34 2.38 10.31
CA GLY A 51 -6.00 3.04 11.43
C GLY A 51 -7.31 2.36 11.82
N ALA A 52 -8.11 1.93 10.84
CA ALA A 52 -9.32 1.16 11.10
C ALA A 52 -9.00 -0.21 11.72
N ALA A 53 -8.02 -0.93 11.21
CA ALA A 53 -7.56 -2.21 11.75
C ALA A 53 -6.91 -2.08 13.15
N TRP A 54 -6.32 -0.92 13.45
CA TRP A 54 -5.79 -0.58 14.77
C TRP A 54 -6.90 -0.24 15.77
N ARG A 55 -7.91 0.51 15.31
CA ARG A 55 -9.02 1.00 16.12
C ARG A 55 -10.07 -0.07 16.41
N TYR A 56 -10.34 -0.97 15.47
CA TYR A 56 -11.38 -1.98 15.59
C TYR A 56 -10.75 -3.36 15.77
N GLY A 57 -11.21 -4.12 16.77
CA GLY A 57 -10.81 -5.51 17.01
C GLY A 57 -11.76 -6.52 16.36
N GLY A 58 -11.50 -7.81 16.62
CA GLY A 58 -12.42 -8.91 16.27
C GLY A 58 -12.74 -9.02 14.78
N THR A 59 -14.04 -9.10 14.45
CA THR A 59 -14.54 -9.37 13.09
C THR A 59 -14.13 -8.30 12.08
N VAL A 60 -14.19 -7.01 12.44
CA VAL A 60 -13.85 -5.91 11.51
C VAL A 60 -12.39 -6.00 11.09
N ARG A 61 -11.48 -6.20 12.05
CA ARG A 61 -10.06 -6.40 11.75
C ARG A 61 -9.85 -7.60 10.85
N ARG A 62 -10.48 -8.75 11.15
CA ARG A 62 -10.35 -9.96 10.33
C ARG A 62 -10.82 -9.73 8.90
N LEU A 63 -11.92 -9.01 8.69
CA LEU A 63 -12.42 -8.67 7.35
C LEU A 63 -11.46 -7.76 6.58
N LEU A 64 -10.87 -6.76 7.25
CA LEU A 64 -9.88 -5.87 6.62
C LEU A 64 -8.63 -6.64 6.19
N PHE A 65 -8.11 -7.52 7.05
CA PHE A 65 -6.96 -8.37 6.71
C PHE A 65 -7.31 -9.36 5.60
N LEU A 66 -8.48 -10.02 5.67
CA LEU A 66 -8.93 -10.94 4.61
C LEU A 66 -9.02 -10.25 3.26
N TRP A 67 -9.63 -9.07 3.21
CA TRP A 67 -9.70 -8.25 1.99
C TRP A 67 -8.31 -7.90 1.45
N ALA A 68 -7.38 -7.48 2.33
CA ALA A 68 -6.03 -7.09 1.94
C ALA A 68 -5.23 -8.29 1.41
N GLU A 69 -5.33 -9.45 2.06
CA GLU A 69 -4.68 -10.69 1.63
C GLU A 69 -5.25 -11.19 0.29
N ILE A 70 -6.58 -11.12 0.07
CA ILE A 70 -7.19 -11.48 -1.21
C ILE A 70 -6.65 -10.61 -2.34
N ILE A 71 -6.60 -9.29 -2.16
CA ILE A 71 -6.10 -8.38 -3.21
C ILE A 71 -4.63 -8.65 -3.53
N ARG A 72 -3.81 -8.90 -2.50
CA ARG A 72 -2.38 -9.17 -2.66
C ARG A 72 -2.11 -10.57 -3.23
N GLY A 73 -3.05 -11.50 -3.07
CA GLY A 73 -3.02 -12.82 -3.69
C GLY A 73 -3.43 -12.84 -5.16
N ILE A 74 -4.09 -11.80 -5.65
CA ILE A 74 -4.51 -11.67 -7.06
C ILE A 74 -3.37 -11.02 -7.88
N PRO A 75 -3.05 -11.52 -9.08
CA PRO A 75 -2.09 -10.87 -9.97
C PRO A 75 -2.52 -9.42 -10.28
N LEU A 76 -1.61 -8.45 -10.12
CA LEU A 76 -1.90 -7.03 -10.38
C LEU A 76 -2.48 -6.79 -11.79
N ILE A 77 -2.01 -7.54 -12.79
CA ILE A 77 -2.53 -7.44 -14.17
C ILE A 77 -4.02 -7.76 -14.25
N PHE A 78 -4.51 -8.68 -13.42
CA PHE A 78 -5.93 -9.02 -13.34
C PHE A 78 -6.74 -7.87 -12.74
N VAL A 79 -6.20 -7.19 -11.73
CA VAL A 79 -6.81 -5.98 -11.14
C VAL A 79 -6.91 -4.87 -12.18
N ILE A 80 -5.83 -4.61 -12.92
CA ILE A 80 -5.83 -3.61 -14.01
C ILE A 80 -6.89 -3.95 -15.05
N PHE A 81 -6.95 -5.22 -15.49
CA PHE A 81 -7.94 -5.69 -16.46
C PHE A 81 -9.37 -5.49 -15.95
N TRP A 82 -9.65 -5.88 -14.70
CA TRP A 82 -10.98 -5.67 -14.11
C TRP A 82 -11.36 -4.19 -14.05
N LEU A 83 -10.45 -3.33 -13.61
CA LEU A 83 -10.72 -1.90 -13.52
C LEU A 83 -10.94 -1.27 -14.90
N TRP A 84 -10.24 -1.75 -15.94
CA TRP A 84 -10.44 -1.28 -17.31
C TRP A 84 -11.87 -1.45 -17.79
N TYR A 85 -12.54 -2.56 -17.46
CA TYR A 85 -13.94 -2.78 -17.85
C TYR A 85 -14.95 -2.26 -16.82
N LEU A 86 -14.62 -2.31 -15.53
CA LEU A 86 -15.53 -1.94 -14.45
C LEU A 86 -15.69 -0.41 -14.34
N LEU A 87 -14.61 0.37 -14.52
CA LEU A 87 -14.67 1.83 -14.41
C LEU A 87 -15.60 2.47 -15.45
N PRO A 88 -15.52 2.12 -16.75
CA PRO A 88 -16.48 2.62 -17.74
C PRO A 88 -17.92 2.22 -17.45
N MET A 89 -18.14 1.00 -16.94
CA MET A 89 -19.48 0.54 -16.54
C MET A 89 -20.05 1.37 -15.38
N LEU A 90 -19.21 1.78 -14.42
CA LEU A 90 -19.63 2.59 -13.26
C LEU A 90 -19.76 4.08 -13.56
N THR A 91 -18.88 4.62 -14.41
CA THR A 91 -18.82 6.06 -14.70
C THR A 91 -19.59 6.47 -15.96
N GLY A 92 -19.93 5.52 -16.82
CA GLY A 92 -20.62 5.74 -18.10
C GLY A 92 -19.71 6.27 -19.21
N SER A 93 -18.40 6.39 -18.97
CA SER A 93 -17.43 6.91 -19.94
C SER A 93 -16.09 6.18 -19.86
N ASP A 94 -15.40 6.06 -20.99
CA ASP A 94 -14.05 5.48 -21.01
C ASP A 94 -13.06 6.39 -20.28
N LEU A 95 -12.34 5.82 -19.31
CA LEU A 95 -11.26 6.51 -18.61
C LEU A 95 -9.94 6.34 -19.39
N PRO A 96 -9.05 7.35 -19.39
CA PRO A 96 -7.71 7.20 -19.94
C PRO A 96 -6.96 6.04 -19.27
N GLY A 97 -6.26 5.22 -20.06
CA GLY A 97 -5.59 4.02 -19.52
C GLY A 97 -4.58 4.30 -18.41
N ALA A 98 -3.89 5.45 -18.48
CA ALA A 98 -3.00 5.90 -17.41
C ALA A 98 -3.73 6.06 -16.06
N VAL A 99 -4.96 6.57 -16.07
CA VAL A 99 -5.78 6.75 -14.86
C VAL A 99 -6.23 5.39 -14.33
N THR A 100 -6.73 4.51 -15.19
CA THR A 100 -7.14 3.14 -14.82
C THR A 100 -6.01 2.38 -14.14
N VAL A 101 -4.81 2.40 -14.72
CA VAL A 101 -3.64 1.74 -14.14
C VAL A 101 -3.21 2.43 -12.84
N THR A 102 -3.26 3.76 -12.76
CA THR A 102 -2.97 4.50 -11.52
C THR A 102 -3.90 4.10 -10.38
N LEU A 103 -5.20 3.95 -10.65
CA LEU A 103 -6.19 3.51 -9.66
C LEU A 103 -5.97 2.05 -9.26
N ALA A 104 -5.66 1.16 -10.20
CA ALA A 104 -5.33 -0.24 -9.92
C ALA A 104 -4.09 -0.38 -9.04
N LEU A 105 -3.02 0.36 -9.38
CA LEU A 105 -1.80 0.44 -8.58
C LEU A 105 -2.11 1.00 -7.19
N ALA A 106 -2.91 2.08 -7.10
CA ALA A 106 -3.28 2.68 -5.82
C ALA A 106 -4.00 1.67 -4.92
N TRP A 107 -5.00 0.97 -5.46
CA TRP A 107 -5.79 -0.03 -4.74
C TRP A 107 -4.93 -1.19 -4.23
N PHE A 108 -4.11 -1.76 -5.11
CA PHE A 108 -3.21 -2.86 -4.75
C PHE A 108 -2.15 -2.43 -3.73
N THR A 109 -1.58 -1.24 -3.91
CA THR A 109 -0.54 -0.70 -3.03
C THR A 109 -1.10 -0.32 -1.66
N ALA A 110 -2.34 0.19 -1.59
CA ALA A 110 -3.00 0.54 -0.33
C ALA A 110 -3.09 -0.65 0.63
N ALA A 111 -3.35 -1.86 0.12
CA ALA A 111 -3.34 -3.08 0.92
C ALA A 111 -1.94 -3.34 1.52
N SER A 112 -0.88 -3.22 0.71
CA SER A 112 0.51 -3.38 1.20
C SER A 112 0.88 -2.31 2.23
N VAL A 113 0.50 -1.05 2.00
CA VAL A 113 0.71 0.06 2.93
C VAL A 113 0.01 -0.19 4.26
N MET A 114 -1.21 -0.74 4.27
CA MET A 114 -1.92 -1.10 5.50
C MET A 114 -1.07 -2.04 6.37
N HIS A 115 -0.49 -3.09 5.80
CA HIS A 115 0.37 -4.03 6.55
C HIS A 115 1.66 -3.37 7.03
N SER A 116 2.32 -2.58 6.18
CA SER A 116 3.56 -1.88 6.56
C SER A 116 3.34 -0.89 7.70
N VAL A 117 2.24 -0.13 7.68
CA VAL A 117 1.89 0.82 8.74
C VAL A 117 1.57 0.08 10.03
N LEU A 118 0.77 -0.99 9.99
CA LEU A 118 0.47 -1.81 11.17
C LEU A 118 1.73 -2.44 11.79
N ALA A 119 2.61 -2.98 10.95
CA ALA A 119 3.89 -3.53 11.41
C ALA A 119 4.77 -2.43 12.03
N GLY A 120 4.78 -1.23 11.46
CA GLY A 120 5.49 -0.08 12.01
C GLY A 120 4.93 0.40 13.36
N LEU A 121 3.61 0.35 13.55
CA LEU A 121 3.00 0.69 14.84
C LEU A 121 3.27 -0.40 15.91
N GLN A 122 3.31 -1.67 15.50
CA GLN A 122 3.58 -2.81 16.37
C GLN A 122 5.06 -2.95 16.78
N SER A 123 5.99 -2.38 16.00
CA SER A 123 7.43 -2.41 16.32
C SER A 123 7.83 -1.43 17.43
N LEU A 124 6.93 -0.55 17.87
CA LEU A 124 7.19 0.42 18.93
C LEU A 124 7.41 -0.27 20.29
N PRO A 125 8.47 0.09 21.05
CA PRO A 125 8.73 -0.47 22.37
C PRO A 125 7.59 -0.21 23.36
N ALA A 126 7.29 -1.19 24.22
CA ALA A 126 6.27 -1.09 25.26
C ALA A 126 6.46 0.14 26.18
N GLY A 127 7.71 0.54 26.45
CA GLY A 127 8.03 1.72 27.27
C GLY A 127 7.45 3.03 26.74
N GLN A 128 7.25 3.18 25.43
CA GLN A 128 6.59 4.35 24.85
C GLN A 128 5.10 4.42 25.23
N TYR A 129 4.45 3.25 25.31
CA TYR A 129 3.07 3.16 25.76
C TYR A 129 2.95 3.42 27.27
N GLU A 130 3.93 2.99 28.07
CA GLU A 130 3.98 3.27 29.51
C GLU A 130 4.18 4.76 29.79
N ALA A 131 5.11 5.41 29.07
CA ALA A 131 5.35 6.85 29.17
C ALA A 131 4.11 7.68 28.77
N ALA A 132 3.35 7.24 27.76
CA ALA A 132 2.09 7.90 27.39
C ALA A 132 1.05 7.80 28.53
N ARG A 133 0.97 6.64 29.20
CA ARG A 133 0.05 6.43 30.33
C ARG A 133 0.41 7.29 31.54
N THR A 134 1.70 7.50 31.83
CA THR A 134 2.12 8.37 32.95
C THR A 134 1.84 9.84 32.70
N GLN A 135 1.78 10.26 31.43
CA GLN A 135 1.35 11.61 31.02
C GLN A 135 -0.18 11.80 30.98
N GLY A 136 -0.96 10.80 31.39
CA GLY A 136 -2.42 10.88 31.45
C GLY A 136 -3.15 10.50 30.17
N PHE A 137 -2.44 10.01 29.13
CA PHE A 137 -3.10 9.46 27.95
C PHE A 137 -3.69 8.07 28.27
N SER A 138 -5.00 8.02 28.48
CA SER A 138 -5.73 6.78 28.73
C SER A 138 -6.08 6.05 27.42
N ARG A 139 -5.98 4.71 27.43
CA ARG A 139 -6.41 3.89 26.29
C ARG A 139 -7.93 3.98 26.14
N ARG A 140 -8.41 4.48 25.01
CA ARG A 140 -9.82 4.38 24.66
C ARG A 140 -10.15 2.91 24.36
N THR A 141 -10.87 2.27 25.27
CA THR A 141 -11.32 0.87 25.21
C THR A 141 -11.81 0.55 23.79
N GLY A 142 -11.11 -0.37 23.12
CA GLY A 142 -11.33 -0.76 21.72
C GLY A 142 -10.11 -0.61 20.79
N ALA A 143 -9.18 0.31 21.08
CA ALA A 143 -7.99 0.53 20.25
C ALA A 143 -6.81 -0.37 20.67
N ALA A 144 -6.45 -1.30 19.79
CA ALA A 144 -5.30 -2.22 19.82
C ALA A 144 -5.19 -3.23 21.00
N PRO A 145 -4.70 -4.46 20.73
CA PRO A 145 -4.33 -5.42 21.77
C PRO A 145 -3.25 -4.83 22.69
N ASP A 146 -3.27 -5.22 23.96
CA ASP A 146 -2.33 -4.72 24.96
C ASP A 146 -0.87 -5.04 24.57
N PRO A 147 0.00 -4.03 24.33
CA PRO A 147 1.40 -4.25 24.03
C PRO A 147 2.18 -4.83 25.21
N ALA A 148 1.67 -4.76 26.45
CA ALA A 148 2.25 -5.51 27.56
C ALA A 148 2.09 -7.03 27.37
N ALA A 149 0.96 -7.47 26.82
CA ALA A 149 0.74 -8.87 26.43
C ALA A 149 1.58 -9.26 25.19
N ALA A 150 1.73 -8.35 24.22
CA ALA A 150 2.57 -8.59 23.04
C ALA A 150 4.07 -8.68 23.38
N GLY A 151 4.57 -7.82 24.28
CA GLY A 151 5.96 -7.86 24.75
C GLY A 151 6.29 -9.12 25.56
N ALA A 152 5.35 -9.65 26.34
CA ALA A 152 5.49 -10.94 27.02
C ALA A 152 5.51 -12.12 26.04
N ALA A 153 4.68 -12.07 24.98
CA ALA A 153 4.67 -13.07 23.91
C ALA A 153 5.95 -13.04 23.06
N GLN A 154 6.51 -11.86 22.78
CA GLN A 154 7.74 -11.74 22.01
C GLN A 154 8.98 -12.16 22.84
N ARG A 155 9.01 -11.86 24.14
CA ARG A 155 10.06 -12.37 25.05
C ARG A 155 10.04 -13.89 25.17
N THR A 156 8.87 -14.53 25.09
CA THR A 156 8.75 -15.99 25.09
C THR A 156 9.05 -16.62 23.73
N ALA A 157 8.70 -15.98 22.61
CA ALA A 157 9.07 -16.43 21.26
C ALA A 157 10.59 -16.37 20.99
N PHE A 158 11.26 -15.29 21.41
CA PHE A 158 12.73 -15.18 21.31
C PHE A 158 13.47 -16.09 22.29
N ALA A 159 12.85 -16.47 23.42
CA ALA A 159 13.38 -17.48 24.33
C ALA A 159 13.10 -18.93 23.89
N GLY A 160 12.14 -19.14 22.98
CA GLY A 160 11.62 -20.46 22.60
C GLY A 160 11.94 -20.96 21.19
N GLY A 161 12.56 -20.16 20.31
CA GLY A 161 13.00 -20.63 18.98
C GLY A 161 11.90 -20.91 17.94
N ASP A 162 10.62 -20.78 18.30
CA ASP A 162 9.49 -21.09 17.43
C ASP A 162 8.89 -19.83 16.79
N PHE A 163 9.47 -19.40 15.67
CA PHE A 163 9.02 -18.25 14.88
C PHE A 163 7.75 -18.53 14.05
N LEU A 164 7.26 -19.79 14.00
CA LEU A 164 6.19 -20.24 13.10
C LEU A 164 4.76 -20.06 13.64
N SER A 165 4.57 -19.81 14.94
CA SER A 165 3.23 -19.75 15.57
C SER A 165 2.62 -18.34 15.67
N ALA A 166 3.29 -17.31 15.12
CA ALA A 166 2.91 -15.91 15.32
C ALA A 166 2.26 -15.22 14.09
N CYS A 167 2.00 -15.97 13.00
CA CYS A 167 1.17 -15.55 11.88
C CYS A 167 -0.27 -16.03 12.07
#